data_AF-A0A8E1ZV87-F1
#
_entry.id   AF-A0A8E1ZV87-F1
#
_cell.length_a   1.000
_cell.length_b   1.000
_cell.length_c   1.000
_cell.angle_alpha   90.00
_cell.angle_beta   90.00
_cell.angle_gamma   90.00
#
_symmetry.space_group_name_H-M   'P 1'
#
loop_
_entity.id
_entity.type
_entity.pdbx_description
1 polymer ?
#
loop_
_entity_poly.entity_id
_entity_poly.type
_entity_poly.pdbx_seq_one_letter_code
_entity_poly.pdbx_strand_id
1 'polypeptide(L)'
;MAQLTSISNSLFDQMLPTFGNPGNNLPVWNEGQKMFISSEYESAGGNRYYKGLRFCDQLAIIETWGTYHTWTYINSVEIYTFDGNKPRLAGKRTFDKQFYDTAFIKGLTEEMVQEYMKGQLKIQDLNLPAVRLQEQAKSIVDRSYKSFLDDDYISRIQMILQLLTTNK
;
A
#
# COMPACT_ATOMS: atom_id res chain seq x y z
N MET A 1 -19.60 -23.79 14.44
CA MET A 1 -20.15 -23.36 13.15
C MET A 1 -20.58 -21.90 13.29
N ALA A 2 -19.85 -20.95 12.70
CA ALA A 2 -20.27 -19.56 12.71
C ALA A 2 -21.42 -19.39 11.70
N GLN A 3 -22.58 -18.95 12.17
CA GLN A 3 -23.75 -18.67 11.34
C GLN A 3 -23.45 -17.45 10.47
N LEU A 4 -23.47 -17.63 9.14
CA LEU A 4 -23.52 -16.56 8.13
C LEU A 4 -24.93 -15.96 8.13
N THR A 5 -25.32 -15.29 9.20
CA THR A 5 -26.55 -14.48 9.22
C THR A 5 -26.30 -13.18 8.48
N SER A 6 -26.79 -13.15 7.23
CA SER A 6 -26.92 -12.01 6.33
C SER A 6 -25.67 -11.15 6.12
N ILE A 7 -24.86 -11.51 5.12
CA ILE A 7 -24.18 -10.49 4.33
C ILE A 7 -25.31 -9.67 3.70
N SER A 8 -25.61 -8.50 4.26
CA SER A 8 -26.70 -7.65 3.79
C SER A 8 -26.43 -7.25 2.34
N ASN A 9 -27.48 -7.13 1.53
CA ASN A 9 -27.38 -6.63 0.15
C ASN A 9 -26.63 -5.28 0.08
N SER A 10 -26.68 -4.48 1.16
CA SER A 10 -25.93 -3.24 1.30
C SER A 10 -24.40 -3.40 1.20
N LEU A 11 -23.83 -4.57 1.54
CA LEU A 11 -22.40 -4.84 1.34
C LEU A 11 -22.08 -4.97 -0.15
N PHE A 12 -22.93 -5.66 -0.91
CA PHE A 12 -22.78 -5.79 -2.36
C PHE A 12 -23.07 -4.47 -3.08
N ASP A 13 -24.03 -3.68 -2.59
CA ASP A 13 -24.33 -2.34 -3.12
C ASP A 13 -23.18 -1.35 -2.88
N GLN A 14 -22.40 -1.54 -1.81
CA GLN A 14 -21.17 -0.78 -1.56
C GLN A 14 -19.99 -1.25 -2.43
N MET A 15 -19.90 -2.55 -2.74
CA MET A 15 -18.88 -3.11 -3.62
C MET A 15 -19.13 -2.75 -5.10
N LEU A 16 -20.39 -2.67 -5.50
CA LEU A 16 -20.83 -2.36 -6.86
C LEU A 16 -21.89 -1.26 -6.79
N PRO A 17 -21.49 0.02 -6.69
CA PRO A 17 -22.44 1.13 -6.65
C PRO A 17 -23.32 1.09 -7.90
N THR A 18 -24.61 1.32 -7.70
CA THR A 18 -25.55 1.47 -8.81
C THR A 18 -25.15 2.65 -9.68
N PHE A 19 -25.26 2.49 -10.99
CA PHE A 19 -24.96 3.54 -11.96
C PHE A 19 -25.61 4.88 -11.56
N GLY A 20 -24.83 5.95 -11.58
CA GLY A 20 -25.26 7.30 -11.15
C GLY A 20 -24.96 7.65 -9.70
N ASN A 21 -24.58 6.68 -8.85
CA ASN A 21 -24.16 6.93 -7.47
C ASN A 21 -22.63 6.94 -7.32
N PRO A 22 -22.04 7.82 -6.49
CA PRO A 22 -20.60 7.82 -6.24
C PRO A 22 -20.15 6.51 -5.58
N GLY A 23 -19.24 5.79 -6.22
CA GLY A 23 -18.55 4.64 -5.65
C GLY A 23 -17.47 5.01 -4.64
N ASN A 24 -17.81 5.85 -3.66
CA ASN A 24 -16.85 6.33 -2.68
C ASN A 24 -16.14 5.14 -2.02
N ASN A 25 -14.81 5.21 -1.97
CA ASN A 25 -13.90 4.22 -1.37
C ASN A 25 -13.68 2.91 -2.14
N LEU A 26 -14.15 2.75 -3.39
CA LEU A 26 -13.74 1.60 -4.19
C LEU A 26 -12.27 1.74 -4.63
N PRO A 27 -11.37 0.82 -4.24
CA PRO A 27 -10.00 0.85 -4.71
C PRO A 27 -9.96 0.41 -6.18
N VAL A 28 -9.50 1.30 -7.05
CA VAL A 28 -9.35 1.05 -8.48
C VAL A 28 -7.88 0.91 -8.82
N TRP A 29 -7.51 -0.13 -9.57
CA TRP A 29 -6.15 -0.28 -10.07
C TRP A 29 -5.81 0.83 -11.07
N ASN A 30 -4.69 1.52 -10.81
CA ASN A 30 -4.13 2.51 -11.72
C ASN A 30 -2.80 2.00 -12.29
N GLU A 31 -2.80 1.69 -13.59
CA GLU A 31 -1.64 1.13 -14.28
C GLU A 31 -0.48 2.12 -14.41
N GLY A 32 -0.76 3.42 -14.52
CA GLY A 32 0.28 4.44 -14.62
C GLY A 32 1.07 4.61 -13.32
N GLN A 33 0.39 4.45 -12.19
CA GLN A 33 0.98 4.58 -10.86
C GLN A 33 1.32 3.24 -10.20
N LYS A 34 0.96 2.11 -10.82
CA LYS A 34 1.18 0.74 -10.33
C LYS A 34 0.66 0.54 -8.91
N MET A 35 -0.53 1.06 -8.64
CA MET A 35 -1.16 0.99 -7.32
C MET A 35 -2.67 1.00 -7.40
N PHE A 36 -3.31 0.49 -6.35
CA PHE A 36 -4.73 0.70 -6.13
C PHE A 36 -4.97 2.07 -5.52
N ILE A 37 -5.95 2.80 -6.04
CA ILE A 37 -6.29 4.15 -5.58
C ILE A 37 -7.75 4.17 -5.14
N SER A 38 -8.00 4.68 -3.95
CA SER A 38 -9.35 4.99 -3.45
C SER A 38 -9.44 6.47 -3.08
N SER A 39 -10.56 7.12 -3.38
CA SER A 39 -10.92 8.38 -2.74
C SER A 39 -11.29 8.12 -1.28
N GLU A 40 -10.92 9.01 -0.36
CA GLU A 40 -11.27 8.88 1.07
C GLU A 40 -12.29 9.94 1.52
N TYR A 41 -12.07 11.20 1.16
CA TYR A 41 -13.00 12.29 1.47
C TYR A 41 -12.73 13.56 0.63
N GLU A 42 -13.75 14.42 0.54
CA GLU A 42 -13.65 15.78 0.00
C GLU A 42 -13.87 16.77 1.14
N SER A 43 -12.99 17.76 1.30
CA SER A 43 -13.15 18.79 2.33
C SER A 43 -14.21 19.82 1.94
N ALA A 44 -14.71 20.59 2.92
CA ALA A 44 -15.62 21.71 2.65
C ALA A 44 -15.03 22.77 1.69
N GLY A 45 -13.70 22.81 1.56
CA GLY A 45 -12.99 23.67 0.60
C GLY A 45 -12.80 23.05 -0.78
N GLY A 46 -13.39 21.89 -1.07
CA GLY A 46 -13.29 21.19 -2.35
C GLY A 46 -11.99 20.42 -2.56
N ASN A 47 -11.15 20.26 -1.52
CA ASN A 47 -9.92 19.48 -1.63
C ASN A 47 -10.26 17.99 -1.55
N ARG A 48 -9.78 17.20 -2.52
CA ARG A 48 -9.95 15.75 -2.53
C ARG A 48 -8.73 15.05 -2.01
N TYR A 49 -8.97 14.04 -1.18
CA TYR A 49 -7.94 13.22 -0.56
C TYR A 49 -8.08 11.79 -1.04
N TYR A 50 -6.94 11.21 -1.38
CA TYR A 50 -6.83 9.88 -1.95
C TYR A 50 -5.86 9.05 -1.13
N LYS A 51 -6.09 7.74 -1.18
CA LYS A 51 -5.21 6.73 -0.63
C LYS A 51 -4.78 5.79 -1.73
N GLY A 52 -3.47 5.62 -1.84
CA GLY A 52 -2.83 4.64 -2.71
C GLY A 52 -2.34 3.45 -1.90
N LEU A 53 -2.47 2.27 -2.47
CA LEU A 53 -1.92 1.03 -1.94
C LEU A 53 -1.12 0.34 -3.04
N ARG A 54 0.17 0.15 -2.78
CA ARG A 54 1.05 -0.74 -3.55
C ARG A 54 1.64 -1.77 -2.63
N PHE A 55 1.87 -2.98 -3.12
CA PHE A 55 2.31 -4.07 -2.26
C PHE A 55 3.06 -5.14 -3.04
N CYS A 56 3.84 -5.91 -2.30
CA CYS A 56 4.43 -7.16 -2.74
C CYS A 56 4.23 -8.22 -1.65
N ASP A 57 4.89 -9.36 -1.83
CA ASP A 57 4.90 -10.49 -0.90
C ASP A 57 5.44 -10.14 0.50
N GLN A 58 6.28 -9.11 0.63
CA GLN A 58 6.97 -8.79 1.88
C GLN A 58 6.50 -7.50 2.56
N LEU A 59 5.88 -6.58 1.81
CA LEU A 59 5.43 -5.31 2.36
C LEU A 59 4.23 -4.74 1.61
N ALA A 60 3.54 -3.82 2.28
CA ALA A 60 2.57 -2.91 1.69
C ALA A 60 3.01 -1.46 1.97
N ILE A 61 2.88 -0.61 0.97
CA ILE A 61 3.13 0.83 1.04
C ILE A 61 1.80 1.52 0.83
N ILE A 62 1.44 2.34 1.79
CA ILE A 62 0.24 3.17 1.77
C ILE A 62 0.68 4.61 1.62
N GLU A 63 0.04 5.32 0.69
CA GLU A 63 0.28 6.72 0.42
C GLU A 63 -1.00 7.49 0.55
N THR A 64 -0.95 8.63 1.20
CA THR A 64 -2.08 9.55 1.26
C THR A 64 -1.68 10.84 0.59
N TRP A 65 -2.42 11.29 -0.43
CA TRP A 65 -2.18 12.56 -1.09
C TRP A 65 -3.47 13.37 -1.22
N GLY A 66 -3.31 14.67 -1.32
CA GLY A 66 -4.40 15.61 -1.56
C GLY A 66 -4.22 16.33 -2.88
N THR A 67 -5.32 16.83 -3.41
CA THR A 67 -5.33 17.79 -4.51
C THR A 67 -5.80 19.13 -3.96
N TYR A 68 -4.99 20.17 -4.17
CA TYR A 68 -5.32 21.55 -3.83
C TYR A 68 -5.33 22.36 -5.12
N HIS A 69 -6.52 22.74 -5.59
CA HIS A 69 -6.72 23.36 -6.90
C HIS A 69 -5.99 22.61 -8.03
N THR A 70 -4.85 23.13 -8.50
CA THR A 70 -4.09 22.63 -9.66
C THR A 70 -2.90 21.71 -9.32
N TRP A 71 -2.58 21.51 -8.04
CA TRP A 71 -1.41 20.72 -7.64
C TRP A 71 -1.77 19.58 -6.69
N THR A 72 -0.97 18.51 -6.78
CA THR A 72 -1.08 17.32 -5.95
C THR A 72 0.07 17.30 -4.94
N TYR A 73 -0.25 17.00 -3.69
CA TYR A 73 0.72 16.96 -2.61
C TYR A 73 0.60 15.66 -1.82
N ILE A 74 1.73 15.10 -1.41
CA ILE A 74 1.78 13.95 -0.52
C ILE A 74 1.61 14.42 0.94
N ASN A 75 0.75 13.73 1.69
CA ASN A 75 0.53 13.96 3.12
C ASN A 75 1.31 12.96 3.97
N SER A 76 1.31 11.69 3.58
CA SER A 76 1.97 10.66 4.36
C SER A 76 2.27 9.43 3.52
N VAL A 77 3.31 8.71 3.97
CA VAL A 77 3.72 7.40 3.46
C VAL A 77 3.85 6.48 4.67
N GLU A 78 3.19 5.33 4.60
CA GLU A 78 3.22 4.29 5.62
C GLU A 78 3.72 2.99 4.99
N ILE A 79 4.59 2.28 5.71
CA ILE A 79 5.12 0.98 5.29
C ILE A 79 4.69 -0.05 6.31
N TYR A 80 4.08 -1.11 5.82
CA TYR A 80 3.67 -2.27 6.59
C TYR A 80 4.47 -3.50 6.13
N THR A 81 4.93 -4.27 7.09
CA THR A 81 5.46 -5.63 6.87
C THR A 81 4.45 -6.66 7.37
N PHE A 82 4.66 -7.92 7.03
CA PHE A 82 3.74 -8.99 7.41
C PHE A 82 4.39 -9.92 8.44
N ASP A 83 3.68 -10.16 9.54
CA ASP A 83 3.98 -11.21 10.51
C ASP A 83 2.88 -12.28 10.39
N GLY A 84 3.14 -13.27 9.54
CA GLY A 84 2.10 -14.15 9.00
C GLY A 84 1.04 -13.35 8.24
N ASN A 85 -0.22 -13.45 8.66
CA ASN A 85 -1.35 -12.74 8.03
C ASN A 85 -1.58 -11.34 8.61
N LYS A 86 -0.77 -10.91 9.59
CA LYS A 86 -1.00 -9.66 10.32
C LYS A 86 -0.09 -8.57 9.79
N PRO A 87 -0.63 -7.45 9.27
CA PRO A 87 0.18 -6.30 8.91
C PRO A 87 0.72 -5.62 10.18
N ARG A 88 2.01 -5.29 10.18
CA ARG A 88 2.69 -4.56 11.24
C ARG A 88 3.31 -3.29 10.68
N LEU A 89 3.05 -2.15 11.32
CA LEU A 89 3.62 -0.88 10.91
C LEU A 89 5.15 -0.92 11.09
N ALA A 90 5.87 -0.81 9.98
CA ALA A 90 7.32 -0.77 9.93
C ALA A 90 7.85 0.67 10.00
N GLY A 91 7.12 1.63 9.43
CA GLY A 91 7.47 3.04 9.48
C GLY A 91 6.37 3.93 8.92
N LYS A 92 6.36 5.19 9.37
CA LYS A 92 5.45 6.23 8.87
C LYS A 92 6.20 7.55 8.75
N ARG A 93 5.96 8.25 7.64
CA ARG A 93 6.45 9.62 7.39
C ARG A 93 5.26 10.49 7.02
N THR A 94 5.19 11.68 7.61
CA THR A 94 4.15 12.68 7.37
C THR A 94 4.80 13.96 6.88
N PHE A 95 4.11 14.65 5.96
CA PHE A 95 4.60 15.83 5.27
C PHE A 95 3.62 16.98 5.46
N ASP A 96 4.14 18.19 5.52
CA ASP A 96 3.32 19.41 5.43
C ASP A 96 3.26 19.86 3.96
N LYS A 97 2.34 19.25 3.20
CA LYS A 97 2.01 19.60 1.80
C LYS A 97 3.21 19.62 0.84
N GLN A 98 4.03 18.57 0.87
CA GLN A 98 5.11 18.39 -0.10
C GLN A 98 4.55 18.00 -1.48
N PHE A 99 5.13 18.51 -2.57
CA PHE A 99 4.73 18.13 -3.93
C PHE A 99 4.79 16.61 -4.13
N TYR A 100 3.75 16.07 -4.76
CA TYR A 100 3.73 14.66 -5.12
C TYR A 100 4.71 14.41 -6.26
N ASP A 101 5.76 13.63 -5.98
CA ASP A 101 6.74 13.19 -6.97
C ASP A 101 7.05 11.70 -6.76
N THR A 102 6.81 10.89 -7.79
CA THR A 102 6.92 9.43 -7.69
C THR A 102 8.36 8.98 -7.42
N ALA A 103 9.36 9.66 -7.99
CA ALA A 103 10.76 9.29 -7.81
C ALA A 103 11.23 9.59 -6.37
N PHE A 104 10.85 10.74 -5.83
CA PHE A 104 11.06 11.11 -4.44
C PHE A 104 10.40 10.11 -3.50
N ILE A 105 9.12 9.80 -3.69
CA ILE A 105 8.39 8.88 -2.82
C ILE A 105 9.02 7.49 -2.87
N LYS A 106 9.43 7.03 -4.06
CA LYS A 106 10.14 5.76 -4.20
C LYS A 106 11.44 5.75 -3.39
N GLY A 107 12.30 6.76 -3.57
CA GLY A 107 13.56 6.87 -2.80
C GLY A 107 13.34 6.92 -1.29
N LEU A 108 12.33 7.66 -0.84
CA LEU A 108 11.91 7.70 0.56
C LEU A 108 11.49 6.32 1.07
N THR A 109 10.69 5.57 0.30
CA THR A 109 10.26 4.23 0.72
C THR A 109 11.43 3.25 0.79
N GLU A 110 12.40 3.34 -0.13
CA GLU A 110 13.64 2.54 -0.09
C GLU A 110 14.43 2.82 1.20
N GLU A 111 14.58 4.08 1.58
CA GLU A 111 15.23 4.50 2.82
C GLU A 111 14.49 3.95 4.05
N MET A 112 13.18 4.13 4.13
CA MET A 112 12.36 3.65 5.25
C MET A 112 12.43 2.11 5.40
N VAL A 113 12.44 1.36 4.30
CA VAL A 113 12.61 -0.10 4.33
C VAL A 113 14.01 -0.47 4.82
N GLN A 114 15.04 0.24 4.36
CA GLN A 114 16.41 0.03 4.81
C GLN A 114 16.58 0.30 6.30
N GLU A 115 15.98 1.38 6.83
CA GLU A 115 15.95 1.70 8.26
C GLU A 115 15.29 0.58 9.07
N TYR A 116 14.14 0.08 8.60
CA TYR A 116 13.45 -1.03 9.24
C TYR A 116 14.32 -2.30 9.29
N MET A 117 14.94 -2.68 8.16
CA MET A 117 15.85 -3.83 8.11
C MET A 117 17.03 -3.68 9.07
N LYS A 118 17.65 -2.49 9.12
CA LYS A 118 18.73 -2.19 10.07
C LYS A 118 18.25 -2.38 11.52
N GLY A 119 17.02 -1.95 11.83
CA GLY A 119 16.40 -2.18 13.13
C GLY A 119 16.24 -3.67 13.47
N GLN A 120 15.77 -4.47 12.51
CA GLN A 120 15.62 -5.92 12.69
C GLN A 120 16.95 -6.65 12.88
N LEU A 121 17.98 -6.28 12.11
CA LEU A 121 19.32 -6.87 12.24
C LEU A 121 19.93 -6.62 13.61
N LYS A 122 19.77 -5.40 14.14
CA LYS A 122 20.23 -5.06 15.51
C LYS A 122 19.56 -5.90 16.58
N ILE A 123 18.28 -6.20 16.44
CA ILE A 123 17.54 -7.06 17.39
C ILE A 123 18.07 -8.51 17.35
N GLN A 124 18.51 -8.97 16.18
CA GLN A 124 19.01 -10.32 15.96
C GLN A 124 20.53 -10.46 16.16
N ASP A 125 21.22 -9.39 16.56
CA ASP A 125 22.69 -9.31 16.67
C ASP A 125 23.42 -9.72 15.38
N LEU A 126 22.82 -9.39 14.24
CA LEU A 126 23.39 -9.63 12.91
C LEU A 126 23.98 -8.35 12.34
N ASN A 127 25.10 -8.48 11.62
CA ASN A 127 25.74 -7.38 10.92
C ASN A 127 25.76 -7.65 9.41
N LEU A 128 25.19 -6.74 8.63
CA LEU A 128 25.18 -6.80 7.17
C LEU A 128 25.72 -5.50 6.58
N PRO A 129 26.55 -5.54 5.53
CA PRO A 129 27.05 -4.34 4.87
C PRO A 129 25.92 -3.40 4.41
N ALA A 130 26.10 -2.09 4.61
CA ALA A 130 25.09 -1.08 4.28
C ALA A 130 24.68 -1.09 2.80
N VAL A 131 25.62 -1.40 1.90
CA VAL A 131 25.39 -1.53 0.45
C VAL A 131 24.44 -2.68 0.15
N ARG A 132 24.65 -3.86 0.76
CA ARG A 132 23.76 -5.01 0.60
C ARG A 132 22.36 -4.74 1.12
N LEU A 133 22.26 -4.04 2.26
CA LEU A 133 20.98 -3.59 2.81
C LEU A 133 20.24 -2.67 1.85
N GLN A 134 20.94 -1.72 1.23
CA GLN A 134 20.37 -0.77 0.28
C GLN A 134 19.89 -1.49 -1.00
N GLU A 135 20.71 -2.37 -1.57
CA GLU A 135 20.33 -3.20 -2.72
C GLU A 135 19.09 -4.03 -2.43
N GLN A 136 19.03 -4.65 -1.25
CA GLN A 136 17.89 -5.46 -0.85
C GLN A 136 16.63 -4.61 -0.66
N ALA A 137 16.72 -3.48 0.05
CA ALA A 137 15.59 -2.57 0.24
C ALA A 137 15.03 -2.10 -1.10
N LYS A 138 15.91 -1.67 -2.02
CA LYS A 138 15.54 -1.27 -3.38
C LYS A 138 14.83 -2.39 -4.14
N SER A 139 15.39 -3.59 -4.13
CA SER A 139 14.80 -4.77 -4.79
C SER A 139 13.41 -5.13 -4.25
N ILE A 140 13.18 -5.00 -2.94
CA ILE A 140 11.85 -5.22 -2.36
C ILE A 140 10.87 -4.13 -2.79
N VAL A 141 11.27 -2.87 -2.70
CA VAL A 141 10.43 -1.74 -3.10
C VAL A 141 10.09 -1.82 -4.58
N ASP A 142 11.06 -2.10 -5.47
CA ASP A 142 10.84 -2.28 -6.91
C ASP A 142 9.75 -3.31 -7.22
N ARG A 143 9.68 -4.41 -6.44
CA ARG A 143 8.63 -5.42 -6.62
C ARG A 143 7.23 -4.91 -6.29
N SER A 144 7.09 -3.90 -5.44
CA SER A 144 5.79 -3.28 -5.17
C SER A 144 5.29 -2.38 -6.31
N TYR A 145 6.16 -1.99 -7.25
CA TYR A 145 5.81 -1.20 -8.44
C TYR A 145 5.57 -2.07 -9.69
N LYS A 146 5.44 -3.39 -9.53
CA LYS A 146 5.09 -4.28 -10.63
C LYS A 146 3.63 -4.10 -11.05
N SER A 147 3.34 -4.40 -12.31
CA SER A 147 1.97 -4.31 -12.80
C SER A 147 1.11 -5.41 -12.18
N PHE A 148 -0.11 -5.06 -11.80
CA PHE A 148 -1.14 -6.04 -11.46
C PHE A 148 -1.59 -6.83 -12.70
N LEU A 149 -1.34 -6.29 -13.89
CA LEU A 149 -1.64 -6.93 -15.17
C LEU A 149 -0.51 -7.85 -15.65
N ASP A 150 0.60 -7.95 -14.92
CA ASP A 150 1.66 -8.92 -15.25
C ASP A 150 1.14 -10.35 -15.01
N ASP A 151 1.34 -11.25 -15.97
CA ASP A 151 0.84 -12.64 -15.92
C ASP A 151 1.27 -13.40 -14.66
N ASP A 152 2.44 -13.06 -14.12
CA ASP A 152 3.01 -13.67 -12.91
C ASP A 152 2.40 -13.17 -11.60
N TYR A 153 1.67 -12.04 -11.62
CA TYR A 153 1.21 -11.36 -10.42
C TYR A 153 0.10 -12.14 -9.71
N ILE A 154 -0.87 -12.65 -10.46
CA ILE A 154 -1.98 -13.48 -9.93
C ILE A 154 -1.42 -14.74 -9.27
N SER A 155 -0.44 -15.39 -9.90
CA SER A 155 0.22 -16.58 -9.37
C SER A 155 0.90 -16.30 -8.02
N ARG A 156 1.56 -15.14 -7.87
CA ARG A 156 2.19 -14.72 -6.61
C ARG A 156 1.17 -14.43 -5.51
N ILE A 157 0.08 -13.74 -5.84
CA ILE A 157 -1.03 -13.50 -4.89
C ILE A 157 -1.66 -14.81 -4.44
N GLN A 158 -1.93 -15.74 -5.36
CA GLN A 158 -2.53 -17.03 -5.02
C GLN A 158 -1.62 -17.86 -4.10
N MET A 159 -0.31 -17.86 -4.33
CA MET A 159 0.65 -18.51 -3.43
C MET A 159 0.64 -17.89 -2.03
N ILE A 160 0.53 -16.56 -1.92
CA ILE A 160 0.43 -15.87 -0.64
C ILE A 160 -0.92 -16.18 0.03
N LEU A 161 -2.03 -16.06 -0.69
CA LEU A 161 -3.38 -16.36 -0.19
C LEU A 161 -3.47 -17.80 0.35
N GLN A 162 -2.87 -18.78 -0.33
CA GLN A 162 -2.80 -20.15 0.16
C GLN A 162 -2.10 -20.22 1.52
N LEU A 163 -0.95 -19.57 1.69
CA LEU A 163 -0.25 -19.47 2.97
C LEU A 163 -1.12 -18.78 4.05
N LEU A 164 -1.95 -17.80 3.67
CA LEU A 164 -2.88 -17.15 4.61
C LEU A 164 -4.05 -18.07 5.02
N THR A 165 -4.49 -18.97 4.15
CA THR A 165 -5.67 -19.84 4.36
C THR A 165 -5.37 -21.19 5.01
N THR A 166 -4.10 -21.59 5.14
CA THR A 166 -3.72 -22.94 5.63
C THR A 166 -3.73 -23.07 7.16
N ASN A 167 -4.15 -22.03 7.89
CA ASN A 167 -4.43 -22.13 9.33
C ASN A 167 -5.95 -22.26 9.56
N LYS A 168 -6.45 -23.50 9.46
CA LYS A 168 -7.71 -23.92 10.08
C LYS A 168 -7.46 -25.09 11.01
#